data_AF-A0A915LGT4-F1
#
_entry.id   AF-A0A915LGT4-F1
#
_cell.length_a   1.000
_cell.length_b   1.000
_cell.length_c   1.000
_cell.angle_alpha   90.00
_cell.angle_beta   90.00
_cell.angle_gamma   90.00
#
_symmetry.space_group_name_H-M   'P 1'
#
loop_
_entity.id
_entity.type
_entity.pdbx_description
1 polymer ?
#
loop_
_entity_poly.entity_id
_entity_poly.type
_entity_poly.pdbx_seq_one_letter_code
_entity_poly.pdbx_strand_id
1 'polypeptide(L)'
;MVNTSFAKFVKGIPAKDGNWCERMGNGKLDNEERKKLEEWAFADDDKNLFTELAKSGEVASQRRPQNIYCLSIDEKSSKEFKDSMLLLTDCFPNIFVMASVNPVGWCEFGVARSLYNCFRYLTEHKHAWKYFQYLSGFDLPLKTNLEMVRIFKQLNGSINMQVSLYPTNRLSAELMNIKPPLPLWKSSMSSLFPREAANVMIASPKVHELMRFLQQTICSDETIWTTVAGNPQELNIPGGFNAAAFHFERTECLKHKKGNWTAIIEEEVKAMAERHPNEKFFPDNYYISRYQVWDVATLHKSQRYRLESCIFGINDIPYMLKRPELVQHKMYLNFQPA
;
A
#
# COMPACT_ATOMS: atom_id res chain seq x y z
N MET A 1 13.35 9.68 19.51
CA MET A 1 13.61 8.83 20.69
C MET A 1 13.16 7.44 20.29
N VAL A 2 14.02 6.42 20.48
CA VAL A 2 13.78 5.04 20.03
C VAL A 2 12.40 4.59 20.52
N ASN A 3 11.53 4.11 19.64
CA ASN A 3 10.34 3.39 20.07
C ASN A 3 10.82 2.19 20.89
N THR A 4 10.73 2.32 22.21
CA THR A 4 11.26 1.34 23.16
C THR A 4 10.63 -0.04 22.95
N SER A 5 9.49 -0.13 22.27
CA SER A 5 8.80 -1.38 21.95
C SER A 5 9.50 -2.17 20.83
N PHE A 6 9.93 -1.51 19.75
CA PHE A 6 10.64 -2.23 18.68
C PHE A 6 12.08 -2.55 19.08
N ALA A 7 12.81 -1.62 19.70
CA ALA A 7 14.15 -1.95 20.23
C ALA A 7 14.13 -3.08 21.27
N LYS A 8 13.00 -3.33 21.94
CA LYS A 8 12.78 -4.52 22.77
C LYS A 8 12.49 -5.78 21.94
N PHE A 9 11.71 -5.71 20.84
CA PHE A 9 11.57 -6.80 19.85
C PHE A 9 12.94 -7.25 19.33
N VAL A 10 13.78 -6.30 18.92
CA VAL A 10 15.16 -6.47 18.46
C VAL A 10 16.04 -7.19 19.49
N LYS A 11 16.01 -6.74 20.76
CA LYS A 11 16.77 -7.38 21.85
C LYS A 11 16.31 -8.80 22.15
N GLY A 12 15.08 -9.15 21.78
CA GLY A 12 14.50 -10.48 21.95
C GLY A 12 14.84 -11.45 20.82
N ILE A 13 15.36 -10.98 19.67
CA ILE A 13 15.84 -11.87 18.61
C ILE A 13 17.19 -12.43 19.06
N PRO A 14 17.31 -13.76 19.26
CA PRO A 14 18.57 -14.37 19.66
C PRO A 14 19.57 -14.30 18.51
N ALA A 15 20.44 -13.29 18.52
CA ALA A 15 21.48 -13.04 17.52
C ALA A 15 22.48 -14.19 17.32
N LYS A 16 22.43 -15.24 18.16
CA LYS A 16 23.30 -16.43 18.11
C LYS A 16 22.55 -17.75 17.92
N ASP A 17 21.25 -17.71 17.63
CA ASP A 17 20.46 -18.92 17.40
C ASP A 17 20.15 -19.10 15.91
N GLY A 18 20.93 -19.95 15.25
CA GLY A 18 20.76 -20.28 13.83
C GLY A 18 19.43 -20.97 13.50
N ASN A 19 18.70 -21.49 14.49
CA ASN A 19 17.42 -22.18 14.29
C ASN A 19 16.22 -21.28 14.63
N TRP A 20 16.44 -20.07 15.14
CA TRP A 20 15.35 -19.15 15.51
C TRP A 20 14.51 -18.74 14.30
N CYS A 21 15.16 -18.45 13.17
CA CYS A 21 14.50 -18.11 11.91
C CYS A 21 13.55 -19.23 11.44
N GLU A 22 13.96 -20.49 11.60
CA GLU A 22 13.15 -21.65 11.24
C GLU A 22 11.95 -21.80 12.19
N ARG A 23 12.13 -21.60 13.50
CA ARG A 23 11.03 -21.66 14.47
C ARG A 23 10.02 -20.55 14.26
N MET A 24 10.48 -19.30 14.08
CA MET A 24 9.62 -18.17 13.74
C MET A 24 8.89 -18.39 12.42
N GLY A 25 9.61 -18.80 11.36
CA GLY A 25 9.05 -19.07 10.04
C GLY A 25 7.94 -20.13 10.04
N ASN A 26 8.01 -21.09 10.97
CA ASN A 26 7.05 -22.18 11.13
C ASN A 26 6.01 -21.94 12.23
N GLY A 27 6.01 -20.78 12.91
CA GLY A 27 5.11 -20.51 14.03
C GLY A 27 5.34 -21.40 15.26
N LYS A 28 6.55 -21.97 15.39
CA LYS A 28 6.95 -22.91 16.46
C LYS A 28 7.77 -22.23 17.55
N LEU A 29 7.46 -20.97 17.83
CA LEU A 29 8.10 -20.25 18.93
C LEU A 29 7.69 -20.90 20.24
N ASP A 30 8.63 -21.07 21.16
CA ASP A 30 8.36 -21.61 22.48
C ASP A 30 7.53 -20.62 23.33
N ASN A 31 7.10 -21.03 24.51
CA ASN A 31 6.26 -20.20 25.37
C ASN A 31 7.00 -18.97 25.90
N GLU A 32 8.32 -19.01 26.03
CA GLU A 32 9.11 -17.87 26.51
C GLU A 32 9.37 -16.87 25.37
N GLU A 33 9.61 -17.37 24.16
CA GLU A 33 9.64 -16.58 22.92
C GLU A 33 8.27 -15.92 22.69
N ARG A 34 7.16 -16.67 22.80
CA ARG A 34 5.78 -16.16 22.71
C ARG A 34 5.44 -15.17 23.80
N LYS A 35 5.77 -15.45 25.06
CA LYS A 35 5.55 -14.52 26.17
C LYS A 35 6.39 -13.26 26.04
N LYS A 36 7.64 -13.39 25.58
CA LYS A 36 8.45 -12.24 25.14
C LYS A 36 7.72 -11.50 24.04
N LEU A 37 6.99 -12.15 23.12
CA LEU A 37 6.13 -11.53 22.10
C LEU A 37 4.74 -11.02 22.60
N GLU A 38 4.28 -11.40 23.79
CA GLU A 38 2.93 -11.10 24.30
C GLU A 38 2.93 -10.08 25.46
N GLU A 39 4.01 -9.96 26.25
CA GLU A 39 4.21 -8.95 27.31
C GLU A 39 4.37 -7.51 26.75
N TRP A 40 3.96 -7.31 25.50
CA TRP A 40 4.10 -6.14 24.63
C TRP A 40 2.90 -5.18 24.62
N ALA A 41 2.09 -5.16 25.68
CA ALA A 41 1.03 -4.17 25.84
C ALA A 41 1.61 -2.76 26.04
N PHE A 42 1.21 -1.84 25.16
CA PHE A 42 1.78 -0.51 24.94
C PHE A 42 1.48 0.50 26.08
N ALA A 43 2.45 1.35 26.42
CA ALA A 43 2.24 2.55 27.24
C ALA A 43 2.12 3.81 26.37
N ASP A 44 1.32 4.78 26.83
CA ASP A 44 0.66 5.88 26.09
C ASP A 44 1.54 7.01 25.52
N ASP A 45 2.84 7.03 25.77
CA ASP A 45 3.65 8.24 25.60
C ASP A 45 4.59 8.15 24.39
N ASP A 46 4.09 8.40 23.18
CA ASP A 46 4.94 8.80 22.04
C ASP A 46 4.11 9.49 20.95
N LYS A 47 3.74 10.76 21.22
CA LYS A 47 3.21 11.68 20.23
C LYS A 47 4.38 12.27 19.44
N ASN A 48 4.50 11.87 18.18
CA ASN A 48 5.40 12.36 17.11
C ASN A 48 6.60 11.47 16.78
N LEU A 49 6.37 10.48 15.91
CA LEU A 49 7.38 10.01 14.95
C LEU A 49 6.66 9.34 13.77
N PHE A 50 6.88 9.83 12.56
CA PHE A 50 6.16 9.39 11.36
C PHE A 50 6.78 8.16 10.67
N THR A 51 7.83 7.52 11.23
CA THR A 51 8.65 6.63 10.38
C THR A 51 9.41 5.50 11.11
N GLU A 52 8.72 4.56 11.78
CA GLU A 52 9.35 3.30 12.25
C GLU A 52 8.44 2.05 12.10
N LEU A 53 7.51 2.05 11.15
CA LEU A 53 6.46 1.03 11.08
C LEU A 53 6.60 0.11 9.86
N ALA A 54 7.53 -0.84 9.94
CA ALA A 54 7.33 -2.15 9.33
C ALA A 54 7.07 -3.10 10.49
N LYS A 55 5.82 -3.15 10.96
CA LYS A 55 5.43 -4.09 12.02
C LYS A 55 5.62 -5.49 11.45
N SER A 56 6.52 -6.27 12.06
CA SER A 56 6.82 -7.65 11.70
C SER A 56 5.56 -8.54 11.58
N GLY A 57 4.47 -8.19 12.27
CA GLY A 57 3.15 -8.85 12.15
C GLY A 57 2.45 -8.66 10.80
N GLU A 58 2.61 -7.51 10.12
CA GLU A 58 2.01 -7.26 8.80
C GLU A 58 2.67 -8.15 7.75
N VAL A 59 4.02 -8.15 7.75
CA VAL A 59 4.83 -9.04 6.93
C VAL A 59 4.50 -10.49 7.27
N ALA A 60 4.47 -10.89 8.55
CA ALA A 60 4.19 -12.27 8.94
C ALA A 60 2.79 -12.76 8.51
N SER A 61 1.75 -11.93 8.60
CA SER A 61 0.38 -12.30 8.22
C SER A 61 0.24 -12.57 6.72
N GLN A 62 0.88 -11.73 5.90
CA GLN A 62 0.86 -11.84 4.44
C GLN A 62 1.97 -12.72 3.87
N ARG A 63 3.03 -13.01 4.64
CA ARG A 63 4.22 -13.75 4.18
C ARG A 63 3.80 -15.13 3.72
N ARG A 64 4.15 -15.46 2.48
CA ARG A 64 4.14 -16.83 1.99
C ARG A 64 5.45 -17.13 1.29
N PRO A 65 6.03 -18.35 1.43
CA PRO A 65 7.34 -18.68 0.86
C PRO A 65 7.45 -18.46 -0.65
N GLN A 66 6.32 -18.58 -1.37
CA GLN A 66 6.25 -18.39 -2.83
C GLN A 66 6.16 -16.93 -3.29
N ASN A 67 6.01 -15.97 -2.38
CA ASN A 67 5.97 -14.54 -2.69
C ASN A 67 7.35 -13.92 -2.43
N ILE A 68 7.64 -12.76 -3.02
CA ILE A 68 8.86 -12.00 -2.77
C ILE A 68 8.50 -10.60 -2.24
N TYR A 69 9.28 -10.11 -1.29
CA TYR A 69 9.02 -8.85 -0.57
C TYR A 69 10.25 -7.95 -0.62
N CYS A 70 10.02 -6.65 -0.82
CA CYS A 70 11.04 -5.62 -0.63
C CYS A 70 10.54 -4.63 0.40
N LEU A 71 11.32 -4.44 1.47
CA LEU A 71 11.03 -3.52 2.54
C LEU A 71 12.01 -2.34 2.45
N SER A 72 11.48 -1.13 2.30
CA SER A 72 12.29 0.08 2.40
C SER A 72 12.14 0.70 3.78
N ILE A 73 13.27 0.95 4.43
CA ILE A 73 13.36 1.55 5.77
C ILE A 73 13.83 2.99 5.65
N ASP A 74 13.30 3.89 6.46
CA ASP A 74 13.76 5.28 6.49
C ASP A 74 15.19 5.36 7.02
N GLU A 75 16.01 6.18 6.38
CA GLU A 75 17.33 6.58 6.85
C GLU A 75 17.28 7.11 8.29
N LYS A 76 16.21 7.83 8.69
CA LYS A 76 16.05 8.33 10.06
C LYS A 76 15.83 7.25 11.12
N SER A 77 15.52 6.02 10.73
CA SER A 77 15.29 4.94 11.70
C SER A 77 16.57 4.63 12.48
N SER A 78 16.39 4.26 13.75
CA SER A 78 17.52 3.90 14.63
C SER A 78 18.38 2.77 14.05
N LYS A 79 19.66 2.74 14.43
CA LYS A 79 20.59 1.68 13.99
C LYS A 79 20.07 0.30 14.42
N GLU A 80 19.59 0.21 15.65
CA GLU A 80 19.01 -1.00 16.22
C GLU A 80 17.80 -1.50 15.40
N PHE A 81 16.93 -0.59 14.95
CA PHE A 81 15.82 -0.93 14.07
C PHE A 81 16.31 -1.50 12.73
N LYS A 82 17.24 -0.80 12.08
CA LYS A 82 17.80 -1.21 10.78
C LYS A 82 18.47 -2.58 10.87
N ASP A 83 19.33 -2.78 11.87
CA ASP A 83 20.05 -4.05 12.10
C ASP A 83 19.06 -5.22 12.23
N SER A 84 17.90 -4.98 12.85
CA SER A 84 16.93 -6.05 13.12
C SER A 84 16.04 -6.38 11.94
N MET A 85 15.75 -5.37 11.13
CA MET A 85 15.10 -5.63 9.86
C MET A 85 16.04 -6.39 8.92
N LEU A 86 17.35 -6.14 8.97
CA LEU A 86 18.33 -6.92 8.21
C LEU A 86 18.33 -8.40 8.63
N LEU A 87 18.11 -8.74 9.90
CA LEU A 87 17.93 -10.14 10.33
C LEU A 87 16.77 -10.85 9.62
N LEU A 88 15.73 -10.13 9.18
CA LEU A 88 14.66 -10.73 8.37
C LEU A 88 15.16 -11.22 7.00
N THR A 89 16.15 -10.53 6.44
CA THR A 89 16.80 -10.94 5.18
C THR A 89 17.61 -12.22 5.38
N ASP A 90 18.28 -12.35 6.52
CA ASP A 90 19.01 -13.57 6.89
C ASP A 90 18.06 -14.75 7.13
N CYS A 91 16.91 -14.48 7.76
CA CYS A 91 15.91 -15.52 8.06
C CYS A 91 15.09 -15.97 6.86
N PHE A 92 14.82 -15.08 5.90
CA PHE A 92 13.86 -15.33 4.83
C PHE A 92 14.45 -14.95 3.47
N PRO A 93 14.82 -15.93 2.62
CA PRO A 93 15.48 -15.66 1.34
C PRO A 93 14.59 -14.94 0.33
N ASN A 94 13.29 -14.81 0.63
CA ASN A 94 12.30 -14.12 -0.17
C ASN A 94 11.94 -12.72 0.37
N ILE A 95 12.64 -12.23 1.40
CA ILE A 95 12.53 -10.87 1.93
C ILE A 95 13.85 -10.15 1.67
N PHE A 96 13.75 -8.97 1.07
CA PHE A 96 14.87 -8.06 0.91
C PHE A 96 14.59 -6.76 1.67
N VAL A 97 15.62 -6.25 2.34
CA VAL A 97 15.53 -5.00 3.10
C VAL A 97 16.54 -4.01 2.56
N MET A 98 16.08 -2.79 2.25
CA MET A 98 16.93 -1.66 1.87
C MET A 98 16.66 -0.46 2.78
N ALA A 99 17.70 0.26 3.15
CA ALA A 99 17.55 1.59 3.76
C ALA A 99 17.42 2.64 2.66
N SER A 100 16.59 3.65 2.87
CA SER A 100 16.49 4.81 1.98
C SER A 100 17.80 5.60 2.01
N VAL A 101 18.19 6.17 0.87
CA VAL A 101 19.46 6.90 0.74
C VAL A 101 19.47 8.20 1.53
N ASN A 102 18.34 8.92 1.57
CA ASN A 102 18.13 10.07 2.44
C ASN A 102 16.85 9.86 3.25
N PRO A 103 16.62 10.68 4.28
CA PRO A 103 15.38 10.68 5.02
C PRO A 103 14.13 10.76 4.17
N VAL A 104 13.07 10.10 4.63
CA VAL A 104 11.75 10.14 4.00
C VAL A 104 10.85 11.09 4.80
N GLY A 105 10.35 12.13 4.16
CA GLY A 105 9.29 12.99 4.70
C GLY A 105 7.94 12.73 4.06
N TRP A 106 6.87 13.02 4.79
CA TRP A 106 5.51 12.92 4.27
C TRP A 106 5.32 13.88 3.08
N CYS A 107 4.78 13.37 1.98
CA CYS A 107 4.63 14.09 0.72
C CYS A 107 5.93 14.65 0.11
N GLU A 108 7.10 14.16 0.53
CA GLU A 108 8.37 14.45 -0.11
C GLU A 108 8.74 13.37 -1.13
N PHE A 109 9.61 13.70 -2.09
CA PHE A 109 10.12 12.74 -3.09
C PHE A 109 10.84 11.54 -2.48
N GLY A 110 11.29 11.62 -1.23
CA GLY A 110 11.88 10.49 -0.51
C GLY A 110 10.99 9.24 -0.51
N VAL A 111 9.66 9.40 -0.43
CA VAL A 111 8.69 8.30 -0.48
C VAL A 111 8.71 7.64 -1.85
N ALA A 112 8.51 8.45 -2.91
CA ALA A 112 8.50 8.02 -4.31
C ALA A 112 9.79 7.28 -4.69
N ARG A 113 10.95 7.81 -4.28
CA ARG A 113 12.25 7.20 -4.55
C ARG A 113 12.41 5.84 -3.86
N SER A 114 12.06 5.77 -2.58
CA SER A 114 12.16 4.54 -1.78
C SER A 114 11.27 3.44 -2.36
N LEU A 115 10.04 3.80 -2.72
CA LEU A 115 9.10 2.91 -3.40
C LEU A 115 9.65 2.45 -4.76
N TYR A 116 10.13 3.37 -5.59
CA TYR A 116 10.66 3.04 -6.92
C TYR A 116 11.91 2.14 -6.86
N ASN A 117 12.76 2.32 -5.86
CA ASN A 117 13.92 1.45 -5.65
C ASN A 117 13.51 0.01 -5.34
N CYS A 118 12.53 -0.19 -4.44
CA CYS A 118 11.98 -1.51 -4.16
C CYS A 118 11.29 -2.12 -5.39
N PHE A 119 10.50 -1.32 -6.10
CA PHE A 119 9.86 -1.71 -7.34
C PHE A 119 10.88 -2.19 -8.39
N ARG A 120 11.97 -1.44 -8.59
CA ARG A 120 13.06 -1.81 -9.50
C ARG A 120 13.73 -3.11 -9.08
N TYR A 121 14.13 -3.22 -7.81
CA TYR A 121 14.74 -4.43 -7.26
C TYR A 121 13.89 -5.67 -7.52
N LEU A 122 12.59 -5.61 -7.20
CA LEU A 122 11.66 -6.72 -7.40
C LEU A 122 11.51 -7.08 -8.87
N THR A 123 11.47 -6.08 -9.76
CA THR A 123 11.32 -6.28 -11.20
C THR A 123 12.52 -6.97 -11.83
N GLU A 124 13.72 -6.52 -11.48
CA GLU A 124 15.00 -7.09 -11.95
C GLU A 124 15.31 -8.45 -11.29
N HIS A 125 14.67 -8.80 -10.16
CA HIS A 125 14.90 -10.07 -9.47
C HIS A 125 14.47 -11.28 -10.33
N LYS A 126 15.23 -12.38 -10.25
CA LYS A 126 14.93 -13.65 -10.94
C LYS A 126 13.65 -14.37 -10.48
N HIS A 127 12.98 -13.86 -9.44
CA HIS A 127 11.83 -14.54 -8.86
C HIS A 127 10.63 -14.40 -9.81
N ALA A 128 9.93 -15.49 -10.09
CA ALA A 128 8.86 -15.54 -11.09
C ALA A 128 7.51 -15.04 -10.53
N TRP A 129 7.50 -13.87 -9.89
CA TRP A 129 6.27 -13.24 -9.41
C TRP A 129 5.39 -12.78 -10.60
N LYS A 130 4.09 -12.60 -10.35
CA LYS A 130 3.08 -12.30 -11.39
C LYS A 130 2.44 -10.91 -11.28
N TYR A 131 2.20 -10.46 -10.05
CA TYR A 131 1.64 -9.15 -9.76
C TYR A 131 2.48 -8.41 -8.73
N PHE A 132 2.66 -7.11 -8.93
CA PHE A 132 3.25 -6.20 -7.97
C PHE A 132 2.12 -5.53 -7.18
N GLN A 133 2.30 -5.40 -5.86
CA GLN A 133 1.40 -4.65 -4.98
C GLN A 133 2.21 -3.68 -4.13
N TYR A 134 1.82 -2.41 -4.13
CA TYR A 134 2.35 -1.40 -3.22
C TYR A 134 1.53 -1.32 -1.94
N LEU A 135 2.21 -1.45 -0.79
CA LEU A 135 1.69 -1.33 0.56
C LEU A 135 2.53 -0.35 1.40
N SER A 136 1.87 0.27 2.37
CA SER A 136 2.45 1.10 3.42
C SER A 136 2.46 0.37 4.76
N GLY A 137 3.23 0.88 5.73
CA GLY A 137 3.38 0.31 7.08
C GLY A 137 2.17 0.40 8.03
N PHE A 138 1.00 0.72 7.49
CA PHE A 138 -0.26 0.81 8.22
C PHE A 138 -1.38 0.02 7.53
N ASP A 139 -1.04 -0.70 6.47
CA ASP A 139 -1.97 -1.50 5.69
C ASP A 139 -2.09 -2.91 6.28
N LEU A 140 -3.31 -3.42 6.42
CA LEU A 140 -3.54 -4.83 6.80
C LEU A 140 -4.34 -5.57 5.73
N PRO A 141 -4.08 -6.87 5.53
CA PRO A 141 -4.83 -7.65 4.56
C PRO A 141 -6.30 -7.79 4.97
N LEU A 142 -7.20 -7.56 4.00
CA LEU A 142 -8.63 -7.90 4.08
C LEU A 142 -8.95 -9.18 3.28
N LYS A 143 -7.96 -9.72 2.56
CA LYS A 143 -8.04 -10.97 1.81
C LYS A 143 -6.88 -11.85 2.21
N THR A 144 -7.13 -13.15 2.28
CA THR A 144 -6.08 -14.16 2.41
C THR A 144 -5.23 -14.21 1.13
N ASN A 145 -4.02 -14.75 1.24
CA ASN A 145 -3.17 -14.96 0.05
C ASN A 145 -3.87 -15.81 -1.03
N LEU A 146 -4.69 -16.80 -0.65
CA LEU A 146 -5.42 -17.63 -1.62
C LEU A 146 -6.47 -16.81 -2.38
N GLU A 147 -7.22 -15.96 -1.68
CA GLU A 147 -8.19 -15.06 -2.30
C GLU A 147 -7.49 -14.05 -3.23
N MET A 148 -6.39 -13.43 -2.79
CA MET A 148 -5.60 -12.53 -3.63
C MET A 148 -5.10 -13.24 -4.90
N VAL A 149 -4.58 -14.46 -4.80
CA VAL A 149 -4.14 -15.25 -5.97
C VAL A 149 -5.31 -15.52 -6.92
N ARG A 150 -6.51 -15.84 -6.41
CA ARG A 150 -7.70 -16.04 -7.25
C ARG A 150 -8.10 -14.75 -7.96
N ILE A 151 -8.11 -13.61 -7.26
CA ILE A 151 -8.41 -12.30 -7.83
C ILE A 151 -7.39 -11.95 -8.91
N PHE A 152 -6.09 -12.11 -8.67
CA PHE A 152 -5.04 -11.77 -9.63
C PHE A 152 -5.10 -12.64 -10.90
N LYS A 153 -5.51 -13.90 -10.78
CA LYS A 153 -5.78 -14.74 -11.95
C LYS A 153 -6.95 -14.21 -12.79
N GLN A 154 -8.00 -13.71 -12.14
CA GLN A 154 -9.15 -13.10 -12.83
C GLN A 154 -8.82 -11.73 -13.45
N LEU A 155 -7.90 -10.97 -12.84
CA LEU A 155 -7.41 -9.72 -13.44
C LEU A 155 -6.66 -9.97 -14.75
N ASN A 156 -6.08 -11.16 -14.95
CA ASN A 156 -5.54 -11.62 -16.24
C ASN A 156 -4.67 -10.59 -16.99
N GLY A 157 -3.68 -10.01 -16.31
CA GLY A 157 -2.79 -8.99 -16.89
C GLY A 157 -3.35 -7.56 -16.84
N SER A 158 -4.54 -7.34 -16.28
CA SER A 158 -5.10 -6.00 -16.09
C SER A 158 -4.44 -5.28 -14.91
N ILE A 159 -4.41 -3.96 -15.01
CA ILE A 159 -3.95 -3.04 -13.96
C ILE A 159 -5.13 -2.56 -13.11
N ASN A 160 -4.92 -2.45 -11.79
CA ASN A 160 -5.88 -1.87 -10.85
C ASN A 160 -5.26 -0.70 -10.07
N MET A 161 -5.72 0.52 -10.40
CA MET A 161 -5.20 1.76 -9.85
C MET A 161 -6.33 2.78 -9.71
N GLN A 162 -6.24 3.67 -8.72
CA GLN A 162 -7.15 4.79 -8.60
C GLN A 162 -6.84 5.82 -9.70
N VAL A 163 -7.88 6.37 -10.31
CA VAL A 163 -7.74 7.42 -11.34
C VAL A 163 -8.41 8.69 -10.85
N SER A 164 -7.63 9.77 -10.75
CA SER A 164 -8.11 11.09 -10.34
C SER A 164 -7.28 12.19 -10.99
N LEU A 165 -7.84 13.39 -11.12
CA LEU A 165 -7.10 14.54 -11.62
C LEU A 165 -5.88 14.81 -10.74
N TYR A 166 -4.78 15.15 -11.40
CA TYR A 166 -3.61 15.63 -10.70
C TYR A 166 -3.90 17.00 -10.06
N PRO A 167 -3.68 17.17 -8.75
CA PRO A 167 -3.95 18.43 -8.09
C PRO A 167 -2.82 19.43 -8.39
N THR A 168 -3.15 20.50 -9.12
CA THR A 168 -2.18 21.46 -9.68
C THR A 168 -1.39 22.21 -8.61
N ASN A 169 -1.92 22.36 -7.39
CA ASN A 169 -1.21 22.94 -6.25
C ASN A 169 0.00 22.11 -5.76
N ARG A 170 0.22 20.89 -6.30
CA ARG A 170 1.43 20.10 -6.06
C ARG A 170 2.62 20.50 -6.97
N LEU A 171 2.40 21.41 -7.92
CA LEU A 171 3.45 22.02 -8.75
C LEU A 171 3.83 23.39 -8.21
N SER A 172 5.13 23.70 -8.24
CA SER A 172 5.60 25.09 -8.03
C SER A 172 5.18 25.97 -9.21
N ALA A 173 5.24 27.29 -9.02
CA ALA A 173 4.96 28.26 -10.08
C ALA A 173 5.89 28.09 -11.29
N GLU A 174 7.17 27.74 -11.07
CA GLU A 174 8.10 27.46 -12.16
C GLU A 174 7.69 26.20 -12.93
N LEU A 175 7.33 25.13 -12.22
CA LEU A 175 6.94 23.86 -12.85
C LEU A 175 5.63 23.94 -13.64
N MET A 176 4.71 24.83 -13.27
CA MET A 176 3.47 25.03 -14.04
C MET A 176 3.73 25.48 -15.48
N ASN A 177 4.88 26.11 -15.75
CA ASN A 177 5.29 26.53 -17.09
C ASN A 177 6.11 25.47 -17.84
N ILE A 178 6.44 24.35 -17.19
CA ILE A 178 7.22 23.26 -17.78
C ILE A 178 6.27 22.14 -18.17
N LYS A 179 6.30 21.73 -19.45
CA LYS A 179 5.52 20.58 -19.91
C LYS A 179 6.06 19.29 -19.24
N PRO A 180 5.23 18.55 -18.47
CA PRO A 180 5.68 17.30 -17.86
C PRO A 180 5.95 16.23 -18.93
N PRO A 181 6.81 15.23 -18.67
CA PRO A 181 7.13 14.18 -19.62
C PRO A 181 5.91 13.36 -20.08
N LEU A 182 4.92 13.22 -19.20
CA LEU A 182 3.62 12.60 -19.46
C LEU A 182 2.51 13.46 -18.83
N PRO A 183 1.28 13.46 -19.39
CA PRO A 183 0.13 14.07 -18.72
C PRO A 183 -0.06 13.47 -17.31
N LEU A 184 -0.02 14.32 -16.28
CA LEU A 184 -0.01 13.87 -14.89
C LEU A 184 -1.39 13.44 -14.43
N TRP A 185 -1.43 12.34 -13.69
CA TRP A 185 -2.60 11.78 -13.04
C TRP A 185 -2.31 11.51 -11.57
N LYS A 186 -3.32 11.72 -10.72
CA LYS A 186 -3.26 11.30 -9.33
C LYS A 186 -3.63 9.83 -9.23
N SER A 187 -2.77 9.05 -8.58
CA SER A 187 -3.01 7.71 -8.08
C SER A 187 -3.26 7.72 -6.56
N SER A 188 -3.66 6.57 -6.02
CA SER A 188 -3.56 6.29 -4.60
C SER A 188 -2.15 5.82 -4.24
N MET A 189 -1.84 5.77 -2.94
CA MET A 189 -0.65 5.09 -2.43
C MET A 189 -0.82 3.55 -2.38
N SER A 190 -1.50 2.97 -3.36
CA SER A 190 -1.54 1.53 -3.59
C SER A 190 -1.86 1.26 -5.05
N SER A 191 -1.16 0.30 -5.63
CA SER A 191 -1.28 -0.03 -7.04
C SER A 191 -1.07 -1.52 -7.24
N LEU A 192 -1.75 -2.08 -8.23
CA LEU A 192 -1.68 -3.50 -8.58
C LEU A 192 -1.52 -3.63 -10.09
N PHE A 193 -0.45 -4.27 -10.53
CA PHE A 193 -0.16 -4.43 -11.96
C PHE A 193 0.72 -5.65 -12.23
N PRO A 194 0.66 -6.21 -13.46
CA PRO A 194 1.38 -7.44 -13.76
C PRO A 194 2.88 -7.19 -13.97
N ARG A 195 3.68 -8.26 -13.90
CA ARG A 195 5.13 -8.18 -14.11
C ARG A 195 5.52 -7.68 -15.49
N GLU A 196 4.74 -8.00 -16.50
CA GLU A 196 4.93 -7.55 -17.88
C GLU A 196 4.86 -6.01 -17.95
N ALA A 197 3.91 -5.40 -17.23
CA ALA A 197 3.83 -3.95 -17.10
C ALA A 197 5.08 -3.41 -16.40
N ALA A 198 5.47 -4.02 -15.27
CA ALA A 198 6.63 -3.60 -14.49
C ALA A 198 7.93 -3.56 -15.33
N ASN A 199 8.17 -4.60 -16.13
CA ASN A 199 9.35 -4.70 -17.00
C ASN A 199 9.42 -3.53 -17.98
N VAL A 200 8.28 -3.14 -18.59
CA VAL A 200 8.22 -2.00 -19.51
C VAL A 200 8.42 -0.69 -18.76
N MET A 201 7.83 -0.55 -17.56
CA MET A 201 7.98 0.66 -16.74
C MET A 201 9.46 0.93 -16.39
N ILE A 202 10.21 -0.08 -15.93
CA ILE A 202 11.62 0.10 -15.53
C ILE A 202 12.53 0.37 -16.72
N ALA A 203 12.22 -0.18 -17.90
CA ALA A 203 13.06 -0.04 -19.09
C ALA A 203 12.84 1.29 -19.81
N SER A 204 11.72 1.97 -19.54
CA SER A 204 11.31 3.16 -20.28
C SER A 204 12.11 4.41 -19.90
N PRO A 205 12.80 5.06 -20.86
CA PRO A 205 13.43 6.37 -20.63
C PRO A 205 12.42 7.44 -20.21
N LYS A 206 11.18 7.34 -20.70
CA LYS A 206 10.09 8.26 -20.37
C LYS A 206 9.70 8.19 -18.90
N VAL A 207 9.71 6.99 -18.31
CA VAL A 207 9.47 6.81 -16.87
C VAL A 207 10.62 7.40 -16.05
N HIS A 208 11.86 7.25 -16.50
CA HIS A 208 13.00 7.90 -15.85
C HIS A 208 12.94 9.44 -15.93
N GLU A 209 12.53 10.01 -17.07
CA GLU A 209 12.25 11.45 -17.20
C GLU A 209 11.15 11.90 -16.24
N LEU A 210 10.04 11.14 -16.16
CA LEU A 210 8.96 11.42 -15.22
C LEU A 210 9.47 11.41 -13.77
N MET A 211 10.26 10.42 -13.37
CA MET A 211 10.80 10.36 -12.01
C MET A 211 11.69 11.56 -11.69
N ARG A 212 12.47 12.09 -12.65
CA ARG A 212 13.24 13.34 -12.46
C ARG A 212 12.35 14.57 -12.36
N PHE A 213 11.27 14.62 -13.13
CA PHE A 213 10.29 15.70 -13.03
C PHE A 213 9.62 15.70 -11.64
N LEU A 214 9.19 14.53 -11.16
CA LEU A 214 8.50 14.35 -9.88
C LEU A 214 9.38 14.64 -8.65
N GLN A 215 10.72 14.75 -8.80
CA GLN A 215 11.61 15.18 -7.73
C GLN A 215 11.30 16.58 -7.20
N GLN A 216 10.69 17.41 -8.05
CA GLN A 216 10.41 18.81 -7.77
C GLN A 216 8.93 19.02 -7.39
N THR A 217 8.13 17.96 -7.29
CA THR A 217 6.70 18.02 -6.98
C THR A 217 6.39 17.51 -5.57
N ILE A 218 5.24 17.93 -5.03
CA ILE A 218 4.76 17.50 -3.71
C ILE A 218 3.92 16.21 -3.84
N CYS A 219 3.98 15.31 -2.85
CA CYS A 219 3.27 14.01 -2.81
C CYS A 219 3.43 13.19 -4.12
N SER A 220 4.67 13.11 -4.62
CA SER A 220 4.99 12.50 -5.92
C SER A 220 4.71 11.01 -5.99
N ASP A 221 4.71 10.30 -4.87
CA ASP A 221 4.38 8.87 -4.76
C ASP A 221 2.94 8.56 -5.18
N GLU A 222 2.04 9.54 -5.04
CA GLU A 222 0.66 9.48 -5.53
C GLU A 222 0.50 9.92 -7.00
N THR A 223 1.59 9.99 -7.77
CA THR A 223 1.54 10.45 -9.17
C THR A 223 2.11 9.42 -10.14
N ILE A 224 3.03 8.57 -9.68
CA ILE A 224 3.80 7.65 -10.54
C ILE A 224 2.87 6.73 -11.33
N TRP A 225 2.05 5.96 -10.64
CA TRP A 225 1.46 4.74 -11.20
C TRP A 225 0.43 5.02 -12.29
N THR A 226 -0.57 5.83 -11.98
CA THR A 226 -1.63 6.18 -12.95
C THR A 226 -1.08 7.04 -14.09
N THR A 227 -0.08 7.89 -13.85
CA THR A 227 0.58 8.65 -14.91
C THR A 227 1.30 7.72 -15.90
N VAL A 228 2.00 6.70 -15.40
CA VAL A 228 2.75 5.77 -16.26
C VAL A 228 1.80 4.84 -17.04
N ALA A 229 0.76 4.30 -16.40
CA ALA A 229 -0.16 3.37 -17.04
C ALA A 229 -1.30 4.05 -17.83
N GLY A 230 -1.54 5.34 -17.58
CA GLY A 230 -2.73 6.08 -18.01
C GLY A 230 -2.62 6.83 -19.35
N ASN A 231 -1.45 6.82 -19.99
CA ASN A 231 -1.14 7.63 -21.17
C ASN A 231 -0.71 6.75 -22.36
N PRO A 232 -1.59 5.88 -22.89
CA PRO A 232 -1.22 4.86 -23.87
C PRO A 232 -0.76 5.42 -25.22
N GLN A 233 -1.09 6.68 -25.53
CA GLN A 233 -0.62 7.37 -26.74
C GLN A 233 0.87 7.76 -26.66
N GLU A 234 1.39 7.97 -25.45
CA GLU A 234 2.76 8.43 -25.19
C GLU A 234 3.64 7.29 -24.67
N LEU A 235 3.06 6.36 -23.90
CA LEU A 235 3.74 5.22 -23.31
C LEU A 235 2.79 4.02 -23.23
N ASN A 236 3.00 3.03 -24.10
CA ASN A 236 2.22 1.81 -24.11
C ASN A 236 2.71 0.84 -23.02
N ILE A 237 1.93 0.71 -21.95
CA ILE A 237 2.17 -0.24 -20.86
C ILE A 237 1.24 -1.44 -21.01
N PRO A 238 1.72 -2.69 -20.93
CA PRO A 238 0.86 -3.87 -20.86
C PRO A 238 -0.21 -3.75 -19.77
N GLY A 239 -1.48 -3.88 -20.14
CA GLY A 239 -2.61 -3.69 -19.22
C GLY A 239 -2.90 -2.22 -18.85
N GLY A 240 -2.18 -1.27 -19.45
CA GLY A 240 -2.45 0.16 -19.34
C GLY A 240 -3.78 0.56 -19.99
N PHE A 241 -4.21 1.78 -19.70
CA PHE A 241 -5.53 2.29 -20.12
C PHE A 241 -5.45 3.78 -20.40
N ASN A 242 -6.43 4.32 -21.12
CA ASN A 242 -6.51 5.77 -21.32
C ASN A 242 -7.18 6.43 -20.11
N ALA A 243 -6.38 7.03 -19.23
CA ALA A 243 -6.87 7.67 -18.00
C ALA A 243 -7.77 8.88 -18.29
N ALA A 244 -7.52 9.62 -19.37
CA ALA A 244 -8.36 10.74 -19.79
C ALA A 244 -9.77 10.27 -20.19
N ALA A 245 -9.83 9.24 -21.05
CA ALA A 245 -11.09 8.64 -21.45
C ALA A 245 -11.82 8.01 -20.27
N PHE A 246 -11.11 7.24 -19.43
CA PHE A 246 -11.68 6.61 -18.23
C PHE A 246 -12.26 7.65 -17.27
N HIS A 247 -11.51 8.72 -16.98
CA HIS A 247 -12.01 9.78 -16.12
C HIS A 247 -13.22 10.48 -16.74
N PHE A 248 -13.15 10.84 -18.03
CA PHE A 248 -14.24 11.49 -18.75
C PHE A 248 -15.50 10.62 -18.70
N GLU A 249 -15.45 9.37 -19.15
CA GLU A 249 -16.57 8.44 -19.14
C GLU A 249 -17.15 8.27 -17.74
N ARG A 250 -16.30 8.11 -16.72
CA ARG A 250 -16.76 8.01 -15.33
C ARG A 250 -17.50 9.29 -14.89
N THR A 251 -16.97 10.46 -15.24
CA THR A 251 -17.57 11.75 -14.87
C THR A 251 -18.85 12.02 -15.63
N GLU A 252 -18.90 11.69 -16.92
CA GLU A 252 -20.10 11.81 -17.75
C GLU A 252 -21.16 10.81 -17.32
N CYS A 253 -20.78 9.58 -16.94
CA CYS A 253 -21.68 8.60 -16.34
C CYS A 253 -22.32 9.17 -15.05
N LEU A 254 -21.51 9.81 -14.19
CA LEU A 254 -21.99 10.47 -12.98
C LEU A 254 -22.90 11.68 -13.27
N LYS A 255 -22.61 12.46 -14.33
CA LYS A 255 -23.36 13.66 -14.71
C LYS A 255 -24.65 13.37 -15.49
N HIS A 256 -24.64 12.41 -16.42
CA HIS A 256 -25.68 12.22 -17.44
C HIS A 256 -26.69 11.11 -17.14
N LYS A 257 -26.52 10.30 -16.09
CA LYS A 257 -27.51 9.31 -15.59
C LYS A 257 -28.40 8.65 -16.68
N LYS A 258 -27.81 8.26 -17.81
CA LYS A 258 -28.48 7.42 -18.82
C LYS A 258 -28.12 5.97 -18.51
N GLY A 259 -29.09 5.27 -17.94
CA GLY A 259 -28.95 3.88 -17.52
C GLY A 259 -29.26 3.77 -16.03
N ASN A 260 -30.15 2.85 -15.69
CA ASN A 260 -30.57 2.59 -14.32
C ASN A 260 -29.43 1.88 -13.57
N TRP A 261 -28.34 2.62 -13.34
CA TRP A 261 -27.29 2.25 -12.38
C TRP A 261 -27.93 2.03 -11.02
N THR A 262 -28.95 2.82 -10.68
CA THR A 262 -29.86 2.52 -9.57
C THR A 262 -30.39 1.11 -9.71
N ALA A 263 -31.11 0.62 -10.73
CA ALA A 263 -31.59 -0.78 -10.69
C ALA A 263 -30.51 -1.88 -10.60
N ILE A 264 -29.35 -1.76 -11.27
CA ILE A 264 -28.31 -2.83 -11.24
C ILE A 264 -27.47 -2.75 -9.96
N ILE A 265 -27.01 -1.55 -9.56
CA ILE A 265 -26.39 -1.36 -8.25
C ILE A 265 -27.43 -1.57 -7.17
N GLU A 266 -28.69 -1.15 -7.31
CA GLU A 266 -29.77 -1.38 -6.34
C GLU A 266 -30.06 -2.86 -6.25
N GLU A 267 -30.05 -3.69 -7.30
CA GLU A 267 -30.19 -5.13 -7.09
C GLU A 267 -28.98 -5.71 -6.34
N GLU A 268 -27.75 -5.34 -6.69
CA GLU A 268 -26.55 -5.83 -5.99
C GLU A 268 -26.38 -5.25 -4.57
N VAL A 269 -26.69 -3.97 -4.40
CA VAL A 269 -26.68 -3.19 -3.14
C VAL A 269 -27.89 -3.52 -2.31
N LYS A 270 -29.05 -3.87 -2.87
CA LYS A 270 -30.21 -4.38 -2.12
C LYS A 270 -29.96 -5.82 -1.72
N ALA A 271 -29.39 -6.66 -2.58
CA ALA A 271 -28.92 -7.99 -2.17
C ALA A 271 -27.79 -7.91 -1.12
N MET A 272 -26.93 -6.88 -1.14
CA MET A 272 -25.92 -6.63 -0.10
C MET A 272 -26.48 -5.95 1.15
N ALA A 273 -27.47 -5.06 1.02
CA ALA A 273 -28.12 -4.33 2.11
C ALA A 273 -29.14 -5.22 2.82
N GLU A 274 -29.80 -6.15 2.13
CA GLU A 274 -30.58 -7.23 2.75
C GLU A 274 -29.68 -8.15 3.57
N ARG A 275 -28.44 -8.39 3.12
CA ARG A 275 -27.41 -9.04 3.93
C ARG A 275 -26.90 -8.13 5.06
N HIS A 276 -26.89 -6.80 4.87
CA HIS A 276 -26.24 -5.81 5.74
C HIS A 276 -27.04 -4.50 5.89
N PRO A 277 -28.16 -4.50 6.64
CA PRO A 277 -29.20 -3.46 6.59
C PRO A 277 -28.83 -2.08 7.13
N ASN A 278 -27.61 -1.89 7.67
CA ASN A 278 -27.17 -0.66 8.33
C ASN A 278 -26.04 0.08 7.58
N GLU A 279 -25.77 -0.26 6.32
CA GLU A 279 -24.61 0.26 5.56
C GLU A 279 -25.05 1.12 4.35
N LYS A 280 -24.68 2.41 4.32
CA LYS A 280 -24.70 3.21 3.09
C LYS A 280 -23.42 2.95 2.29
N PHE A 281 -23.41 1.85 1.54
CA PHE A 281 -22.29 1.47 0.68
C PHE A 281 -22.48 2.06 -0.73
N PHE A 282 -21.54 2.89 -1.17
CA PHE A 282 -21.39 3.22 -2.59
C PHE A 282 -20.10 2.57 -3.08
N PRO A 283 -20.19 1.55 -3.93
CA PRO A 283 -19.00 0.99 -4.50
C PRO A 283 -18.39 1.96 -5.51
N ASP A 284 -17.18 2.43 -5.24
CA ASP A 284 -16.28 2.78 -6.33
C ASP A 284 -15.70 1.46 -6.88
N ASN A 285 -16.55 0.70 -7.58
CA ASN A 285 -16.39 -0.73 -7.92
C ASN A 285 -15.10 -1.08 -8.70
N TYR A 286 -14.41 -0.09 -9.24
CA TYR A 286 -13.28 -0.33 -10.13
C TYR A 286 -11.94 -0.40 -9.40
N TYR A 287 -11.79 0.13 -8.19
CA TYR A 287 -10.52 0.20 -7.48
C TYR A 287 -10.55 -0.67 -6.22
N ILE A 288 -9.82 -1.79 -6.24
CA ILE A 288 -9.83 -2.80 -5.18
C ILE A 288 -8.50 -2.89 -4.42
N SER A 289 -7.46 -2.18 -4.87
CA SER A 289 -6.11 -2.32 -4.29
C SER A 289 -6.04 -1.96 -2.81
N ARG A 290 -6.85 -0.98 -2.34
CA ARG A 290 -6.86 -0.55 -0.93
C ARG A 290 -8.16 0.13 -0.52
N TYR A 291 -8.74 -0.31 0.59
CA TYR A 291 -9.84 0.38 1.26
C TYR A 291 -9.33 1.47 2.19
N GLN A 292 -9.76 2.71 1.99
CA GLN A 292 -9.40 3.85 2.83
C GLN A 292 -10.58 4.83 2.92
N VAL A 293 -10.81 5.37 4.12
CA VAL A 293 -11.86 6.37 4.37
C VAL A 293 -11.23 7.71 4.74
N TRP A 294 -11.69 8.78 4.08
CA TRP A 294 -11.26 10.17 4.27
C TRP A 294 -12.42 11.05 4.77
N ASP A 295 -12.11 11.94 5.71
CA ASP A 295 -12.79 13.12 6.29
C ASP A 295 -14.32 13.29 6.30
N VAL A 296 -15.11 12.28 5.98
CA VAL A 296 -16.57 12.30 6.07
C VAL A 296 -17.10 10.89 5.90
N ALA A 297 -17.42 10.19 6.99
CA ALA A 297 -18.38 9.08 6.89
C ALA A 297 -19.00 8.68 8.23
N THR A 298 -20.33 8.56 8.23
CA THR A 298 -21.13 7.74 9.15
C THR A 298 -20.78 6.24 9.13
N LEU A 299 -19.87 5.85 8.21
CA LEU A 299 -19.33 4.50 8.02
C LEU A 299 -18.15 4.20 8.96
N HIS A 300 -17.53 5.22 9.55
CA HIS A 300 -16.43 5.06 10.49
C HIS A 300 -16.94 4.98 11.93
N LYS A 301 -16.78 3.83 12.59
CA LYS A 301 -17.27 3.60 13.97
C LYS A 301 -16.23 3.93 15.03
N SER A 302 -14.92 3.89 14.74
CA SER A 302 -13.91 4.25 15.75
C SER A 302 -13.84 5.75 16.03
N GLN A 303 -14.29 6.59 15.08
CA GLN A 303 -14.22 8.06 15.12
C GLN A 303 -12.80 8.63 15.34
N ARG A 304 -11.75 7.84 15.13
CA ARG A 304 -10.36 8.32 15.15
C ARG A 304 -9.85 8.62 13.75
N TYR A 305 -9.06 9.69 13.66
CA TYR A 305 -8.48 10.19 12.42
C TYR A 305 -7.02 10.62 12.67
N ARG A 306 -6.21 10.55 11.63
CA ARG A 306 -4.89 11.21 11.57
C ARG A 306 -4.67 11.71 10.16
N LEU A 307 -4.37 13.01 10.02
CA LEU A 307 -4.30 13.67 8.72
C LEU A 307 -5.55 13.35 7.87
N GLU A 308 -6.75 13.55 8.44
CA GLU A 308 -8.06 13.35 7.77
C GLU A 308 -8.39 11.91 7.32
N SER A 309 -7.42 10.99 7.41
CA SER A 309 -7.62 9.57 7.15
C SER A 309 -8.04 8.83 8.42
N CYS A 310 -9.12 8.08 8.30
CA CYS A 310 -9.68 7.18 9.31
C CYS A 310 -8.63 6.21 9.89
N ILE A 311 -8.65 6.04 11.21
CA ILE A 311 -7.95 4.96 11.92
C ILE A 311 -8.98 3.92 12.35
N PHE A 312 -9.00 2.75 11.73
CA PHE A 312 -9.97 1.71 12.05
C PHE A 312 -9.68 1.07 13.42
N GLY A 313 -10.76 0.68 14.08
CA GLY A 313 -10.77 -0.01 15.36
C GLY A 313 -11.62 -1.27 15.34
N ILE A 314 -11.83 -1.89 16.52
CA ILE A 314 -12.55 -3.16 16.65
C ILE A 314 -13.97 -3.11 16.09
N ASN A 315 -14.66 -1.98 16.26
CA ASN A 315 -16.04 -1.78 15.80
C ASN A 315 -16.15 -1.67 14.27
N ASP A 316 -15.03 -1.43 13.58
CA ASP A 316 -15.00 -1.36 12.12
C ASP A 316 -14.77 -2.74 11.49
N ILE A 317 -14.27 -3.72 12.24
CA ILE A 317 -13.92 -5.07 11.72
C ILE A 317 -15.09 -5.73 10.98
N PRO A 318 -16.32 -5.79 11.53
CA PRO A 318 -17.44 -6.45 10.84
C PRO A 318 -17.76 -5.83 9.48
N TYR A 319 -17.51 -4.53 9.31
CA TYR A 319 -17.70 -3.81 8.06
C TYR A 319 -16.52 -4.05 7.12
N MET A 320 -15.29 -3.97 7.64
CA MET A 320 -14.06 -4.20 6.88
C MET A 320 -13.99 -5.60 6.27
N LEU A 321 -14.46 -6.63 6.97
CA LEU A 321 -14.42 -8.02 6.46
C LEU A 321 -15.32 -8.25 5.23
N LYS A 322 -16.33 -7.40 5.01
CA LYS A 322 -17.24 -7.48 3.86
C LYS A 322 -16.74 -6.74 2.62
N ARG A 323 -15.68 -5.95 2.78
CA ARG A 323 -15.12 -5.09 1.75
C ARG A 323 -14.48 -5.92 0.62
N PRO A 324 -14.65 -5.57 -0.67
CA PRO A 324 -14.01 -6.29 -1.77
C PRO A 324 -12.49 -6.05 -1.86
N GLU A 325 -11.99 -4.99 -1.24
CA GLU A 325 -10.59 -4.59 -1.34
C GLU A 325 -9.60 -5.61 -0.75
N LEU A 326 -8.36 -5.54 -1.23
CA LEU A 326 -7.28 -6.45 -0.86
C LEU A 326 -6.74 -6.17 0.54
N VAL A 327 -6.58 -4.88 0.86
CA VAL A 327 -6.05 -4.39 2.13
C VAL A 327 -6.87 -3.19 2.63
N GLN A 328 -6.82 -2.92 3.93
CA GLN A 328 -7.37 -1.72 4.54
C GLN A 328 -6.26 -0.73 4.90
N HIS A 329 -6.61 0.56 4.94
CA HIS A 329 -5.81 1.65 5.48
C HIS A 329 -6.67 2.58 6.36
N LYS A 330 -6.38 2.78 7.64
CA LYS A 330 -5.18 2.36 8.40
C LYS A 330 -5.51 1.86 9.80
N MET A 331 -4.63 1.03 10.34
CA MET A 331 -4.66 0.57 11.74
C MET A 331 -3.33 0.81 12.44
N TYR A 332 -3.39 1.10 13.74
CA TYR A 332 -2.20 1.27 14.60
C TYR A 332 -2.23 0.24 15.72
N LEU A 333 -1.07 -0.34 16.06
CA LEU A 333 -1.00 -1.31 17.17
C LEU A 333 -1.26 -0.63 18.53
N ASN A 334 -0.96 0.66 18.66
CA ASN A 334 -1.27 1.42 19.88
C ASN A 334 -2.73 1.92 19.91
N PHE A 335 -3.59 1.48 18.98
CA PHE A 335 -5.00 1.84 18.95
C PHE A 335 -5.86 0.60 18.69
N GLN A 336 -6.48 0.08 19.75
CA GLN A 336 -7.36 -1.10 19.72
C GLN A 336 -6.74 -2.35 19.04
N PRO A 337 -5.62 -2.91 19.57
CA PRO A 337 -4.90 -4.05 18.98
C PRO A 337 -5.58 -5.43 19.13
N ALA A 338 -6.83 -5.45 19.58
CA ALA A 338 -7.54 -6.63 20.09
C ALA A 338 -7.57 -7.85 19.15
#